data_AF-A0A8X7NC83-F1
#
_entry.id   AF-A0A8X7NC83-F1
#
_cell.length_a   1.000
_cell.length_b   1.000
_cell.length_c   1.000
_cell.angle_alpha   90.00
_cell.angle_beta   90.00
_cell.angle_gamma   90.00
#
_symmetry.space_group_name_H-M   'P 1'
#
loop_
_entity.id
_entity.type
_entity.pdbx_description
1 polymer ?
#
loop_
_entity_poly.entity_id
_entity_poly.type
_entity_poly.pdbx_seq_one_letter_code
_entity_poly.pdbx_strand_id
1 'polypeptide(L)'
;MTSAANYDAPPAQEADSALLTDVDVVTAFHSLLKDALAQARAEGLITDELLEQAGVDIQINGPALALCFAALQAAGSPPAIRAPDGSFVLDNGNCPPSFRVFFESWQREVIPIQHLTLENRHDLIRLICDKPALRPDLIEEQHPDIPRIAATLKSIAINLVQRRTFQLLFSDDLQHALDSNVRPSSPSGRSRSSGEFGSTNGSESGGRVVHQYQPPPGYEPPPPQVINTTTSAATTPAVTTTAPSPQTHQPPQPQFQAQPPLPEKGGRPLSPVPPRPPPSTTHPTNLQPPSLPSSPQPSSASLHDDPNLNLIRETLLSALADVLATTPTIRTLLSRNRGEWTSHAYFACLCLAILDVALHRVTPSGGVRCVQTGKGPGKIIGMADCPLQLRRLLWALSNIGAMCQRLAEDDDLAAMRLAEQSDSTPSAAAAANNGTDSQTTNRIERLRYRLENGVDRDSSTSSSSNRPPNSRTPGAGTVRLQTNVTEVSNNINRLALAFFKIPTFRERQREAFKVLQAVDSL
;
A
#
# COMPACT_ATOMS: atom_id res chain seq x y z
N MET A 1 -32.06 1.46 56.73
CA MET A 1 -33.16 1.10 55.82
C MET A 1 -33.25 2.17 54.74
N THR A 2 -32.48 2.02 53.66
CA THR A 2 -32.55 2.86 52.46
C THR A 2 -32.37 1.92 51.27
N SER A 3 -33.48 1.67 50.59
CA SER A 3 -33.59 0.77 49.44
C SER A 3 -33.05 1.48 48.19
N ALA A 4 -31.92 1.04 47.67
CA ALA A 4 -31.39 1.52 46.39
C ALA A 4 -32.16 0.84 45.25
N ALA A 5 -32.88 1.64 44.47
CA ALA A 5 -33.59 1.20 43.28
C ALA A 5 -32.56 0.83 42.20
N ASN A 6 -32.49 -0.47 41.90
CA ASN A 6 -31.72 -1.03 40.81
C ASN A 6 -32.43 -0.64 39.50
N TYR A 7 -31.91 0.36 38.78
CA TYR A 7 -32.39 0.68 37.44
C TYR A 7 -31.83 -0.39 36.49
N ASP A 8 -32.71 -1.31 36.13
CA ASP A 8 -32.48 -2.32 35.09
C ASP A 8 -32.33 -1.58 33.76
N ALA A 9 -31.09 -1.47 33.27
CA ALA A 9 -30.82 -0.85 31.98
C ALA A 9 -31.49 -1.71 30.90
N PRO A 10 -32.24 -1.11 29.96
CA PRO A 10 -32.86 -1.89 28.89
C PRO A 10 -31.79 -2.67 28.12
N PRO A 11 -32.06 -3.93 27.73
CA PRO A 11 -31.10 -4.73 26.99
C PRO A 11 -30.72 -3.97 25.72
N ALA A 12 -29.42 -3.76 25.53
CA ALA A 12 -28.89 -3.16 24.32
C ALA A 12 -29.44 -3.98 23.13
N GLN A 13 -30.28 -3.36 22.31
CA GLN A 13 -30.71 -3.97 21.06
C GLN A 13 -29.44 -4.18 20.23
N GLU A 14 -29.00 -5.44 20.14
CA GLU A 14 -27.99 -5.88 19.17
C GLU A 14 -28.58 -5.60 17.78
N ALA A 15 -28.33 -4.39 17.27
CA ALA A 15 -28.48 -4.11 15.87
C ALA A 15 -27.56 -5.09 15.15
N ASP A 16 -28.14 -5.98 14.36
CA ASP A 16 -27.43 -6.95 13.53
C ASP A 16 -26.61 -6.13 12.51
N SER A 17 -25.37 -5.80 12.89
CA SER A 17 -24.48 -4.97 12.09
C SER A 17 -24.17 -5.73 10.81
N ALA A 18 -24.84 -5.35 9.73
CA ALA A 18 -24.65 -5.96 8.43
C ALA A 18 -23.14 -6.03 8.10
N LEU A 19 -22.68 -7.23 7.72
CA LEU A 19 -21.29 -7.45 7.33
C LEU A 19 -20.91 -6.52 6.18
N LEU A 20 -19.82 -5.79 6.34
CA LEU A 20 -19.30 -4.90 5.32
C LEU A 20 -18.60 -5.70 4.22
N THR A 21 -18.70 -5.21 2.98
CA THR A 21 -17.91 -5.77 1.87
C THR A 21 -16.52 -5.15 1.84
N ASP A 22 -15.60 -5.82 1.14
CA ASP A 22 -14.25 -5.29 0.89
C ASP A 22 -14.29 -3.92 0.20
N VAL A 23 -15.28 -3.68 -0.67
CA VAL A 23 -15.47 -2.41 -1.36
C VAL A 23 -15.85 -1.32 -0.37
N ASP A 24 -16.79 -1.59 0.55
CA ASP A 24 -17.24 -0.62 1.55
C ASP A 24 -16.08 -0.17 2.45
N VAL A 25 -15.27 -1.13 2.92
CA VAL A 25 -14.11 -0.84 3.76
C VAL A 25 -13.08 0.01 3.02
N VAL A 26 -12.77 -0.33 1.77
CA VAL A 26 -11.81 0.44 0.97
C VAL A 26 -12.34 1.86 0.71
N THR A 27 -13.59 2.01 0.28
CA THR A 27 -14.20 3.32 0.02
C THR A 27 -14.19 4.21 1.26
N ALA A 28 -14.55 3.67 2.43
CA ALA A 28 -14.50 4.43 3.68
C ALA A 28 -13.06 4.83 4.05
N PHE A 29 -12.09 3.96 3.78
CA PHE A 29 -10.69 4.24 4.01
C PHE A 29 -10.14 5.38 3.12
N HIS A 30 -10.65 5.54 1.89
CA HIS A 30 -10.31 6.68 1.03
C HIS A 30 -10.75 8.02 1.63
N SER A 31 -11.89 8.08 2.31
CA SER A 31 -12.30 9.29 3.05
C SER A 31 -11.28 9.66 4.13
N LEU A 32 -10.79 8.68 4.90
CA LEU A 32 -9.73 8.90 5.90
C LEU A 32 -8.40 9.32 5.25
N LEU A 33 -8.08 8.74 4.11
CA LEU A 33 -6.84 9.01 3.39
C LEU A 33 -6.77 10.44 2.85
N LYS A 34 -7.88 10.97 2.33
CA LYS A 34 -7.97 12.35 1.86
C LYS A 34 -7.60 13.34 2.97
N ASP A 35 -8.20 13.18 4.14
CA ASP A 35 -7.92 14.03 5.30
C ASP A 35 -6.47 13.86 5.78
N ALA A 36 -5.98 12.62 5.83
CA ALA A 36 -4.61 12.34 6.24
C ALA A 36 -3.57 12.97 5.30
N LEU A 37 -3.78 12.91 3.99
CA LEU A 37 -2.89 13.52 3.00
C LEU A 37 -2.93 15.06 3.07
N ALA A 38 -4.12 15.65 3.20
CA ALA A 38 -4.29 17.09 3.35
C ALA A 38 -3.59 17.60 4.62
N GLN A 39 -3.76 16.90 5.75
CA GLN A 39 -3.08 17.22 7.00
C GLN A 39 -1.55 17.07 6.89
N ALA A 40 -1.07 15.95 6.34
CA ALA A 40 0.37 15.73 6.20
C ALA A 40 1.05 16.75 5.26
N ARG A 41 0.32 17.20 4.23
CA ARG A 41 0.76 18.31 3.36
C ARG A 41 0.80 19.63 4.13
N ALA A 42 -0.23 19.94 4.91
CA ALA A 42 -0.31 21.15 5.73
C ALA A 42 0.86 21.28 6.71
N GLU A 43 1.26 20.16 7.30
CA GLU A 43 2.38 20.04 8.24
C GLU A 43 3.76 19.99 7.55
N GLY A 44 3.83 20.02 6.22
CA GLY A 44 5.09 19.93 5.46
C GLY A 44 5.75 18.55 5.54
N LEU A 45 4.99 17.52 5.94
CA LEU A 45 5.46 16.13 5.96
C LEU A 45 5.50 15.57 4.53
N ILE A 46 4.57 15.98 3.68
CA ILE A 46 4.48 15.59 2.28
C ILE A 46 4.56 16.85 1.41
N THR A 47 5.37 16.83 0.36
CA THR A 47 5.50 17.94 -0.59
C THR A 47 4.54 17.78 -1.77
N ASP A 48 4.15 18.89 -2.39
CA ASP A 48 3.36 18.88 -3.64
C ASP A 48 4.02 18.01 -4.72
N GLU A 49 5.34 18.10 -4.85
CA GLU A 49 6.11 17.26 -5.79
C GLU A 49 5.93 15.76 -5.51
N LEU A 50 5.91 15.35 -4.24
CA LEU A 50 5.74 13.94 -3.88
C LEU A 50 4.31 13.44 -4.20
N LEU A 51 3.30 14.30 -4.01
CA LEU A 51 1.91 14.01 -4.39
C LEU A 51 1.77 13.88 -5.91
N GLU A 52 2.34 14.82 -6.67
CA GLU A 52 2.32 14.82 -8.14
C GLU A 52 3.02 13.62 -8.76
N GLN A 53 4.13 13.18 -8.17
CA GLN A 53 4.86 12.01 -8.64
C GLN A 53 4.13 10.69 -8.39
N ALA A 54 3.16 10.67 -7.46
CA ALA A 54 2.47 9.45 -7.02
C ALA A 54 3.46 8.28 -6.77
N GLY A 55 4.61 8.60 -6.14
CA GLY A 55 5.70 7.67 -5.84
C GLY A 55 5.26 6.41 -5.09
N VAL A 56 6.08 5.35 -5.08
CA VAL A 56 5.79 4.18 -4.22
C VAL A 56 5.70 4.61 -2.76
N ASP A 57 6.52 5.60 -2.41
CA ASP A 57 6.65 6.15 -1.07
C ASP A 57 5.32 6.75 -0.59
N ILE A 58 4.65 7.58 -1.40
CA ILE A 58 3.34 8.15 -1.03
C ILE A 58 2.22 7.10 -1.03
N GLN A 59 2.29 6.10 -1.90
CA GLN A 59 1.32 5.00 -1.92
C GLN A 59 1.34 4.22 -0.60
N ILE A 60 2.51 4.03 0.01
CA ILE A 60 2.63 3.34 1.29
C ILE A 60 2.40 4.31 2.46
N ASN A 61 3.03 5.48 2.43
CA ASN A 61 3.06 6.40 3.56
C ASN A 61 1.68 7.06 3.78
N GLY A 62 0.93 7.38 2.73
CA GLY A 62 -0.42 7.96 2.84
C GLY A 62 -1.38 7.09 3.66
N PRO A 63 -1.64 5.83 3.25
CA PRO A 63 -2.48 4.90 4.01
C PRO A 63 -1.94 4.62 5.42
N ALA A 64 -0.62 4.53 5.59
CA ALA A 64 -0.03 4.35 6.92
C ALA A 64 -0.30 5.55 7.85
N LEU A 65 -0.28 6.77 7.33
CA LEU A 65 -0.68 7.98 8.06
C LEU A 65 -2.17 7.95 8.41
N ALA A 66 -3.02 7.58 7.45
CA ALA A 66 -4.46 7.46 7.68
C ALA A 66 -4.77 6.45 8.81
N LEU A 67 -4.07 5.30 8.83
CA LEU A 67 -4.19 4.32 9.92
C LEU A 67 -3.70 4.87 11.26
N CYS A 68 -2.63 5.66 11.28
CA CYS A 68 -2.09 6.31 12.48
C CYS A 68 -3.09 7.33 13.05
N PHE A 69 -3.65 8.20 12.19
CA PHE A 69 -4.65 9.18 12.61
C PHE A 69 -5.95 8.52 13.04
N ALA A 70 -6.40 7.47 12.35
CA ALA A 70 -7.53 6.67 12.79
C ALA A 70 -7.28 6.05 14.17
N ALA A 71 -6.07 5.56 14.46
CA ALA A 71 -5.71 5.03 15.77
C ALA A 71 -5.79 6.10 16.87
N LEU A 72 -5.35 7.33 16.59
CA LEU A 72 -5.44 8.44 17.55
C LEU A 72 -6.89 8.85 17.85
N GLN A 73 -7.82 8.62 16.92
CA GLN A 73 -9.24 8.93 17.07
C GLN A 73 -10.08 7.72 17.51
N ALA A 74 -9.50 6.52 17.50
CA ALA A 74 -10.22 5.29 17.78
C ALA A 74 -10.74 5.26 19.23
N ALA A 75 -11.94 4.72 19.38
CA ALA A 75 -12.60 4.53 20.67
C ALA A 75 -13.25 3.14 20.74
N GLY A 76 -13.56 2.70 21.96
CA GLY A 76 -14.19 1.41 22.24
C GLY A 76 -13.20 0.33 22.69
N SER A 77 -13.74 -0.80 23.12
CA SER A 77 -12.98 -2.01 23.50
C SER A 77 -13.69 -3.23 22.92
N PRO A 78 -13.18 -3.82 21.82
CA PRO A 78 -11.96 -3.45 21.09
C PRO A 78 -12.08 -2.14 20.29
N PRO A 79 -10.97 -1.48 19.92
CA PRO A 79 -11.01 -0.22 19.16
C PRO A 79 -11.64 -0.38 17.77
N ALA A 80 -12.42 0.61 17.34
CA ALA A 80 -13.05 0.63 16.01
C ALA A 80 -12.52 1.80 15.15
N ILE A 81 -12.45 1.60 13.82
CA ILE A 81 -12.20 2.70 12.87
C ILE A 81 -13.53 3.37 12.57
N ARG A 82 -13.57 4.70 12.60
CA ARG A 82 -14.76 5.50 12.27
C ARG A 82 -14.42 6.48 11.17
N ALA A 83 -15.31 6.63 10.19
CA ALA A 83 -15.19 7.71 9.23
C ALA A 83 -15.43 9.07 9.93
N PRO A 84 -14.80 10.16 9.46
CA PRO A 84 -14.91 11.48 10.10
C PRO A 84 -16.35 12.02 10.11
N ASP A 85 -17.15 11.63 9.13
CA ASP A 85 -18.57 12.01 8.99
C ASP A 85 -19.53 11.08 9.74
N GLY A 86 -19.01 10.03 10.40
CA GLY A 86 -19.81 9.03 11.12
C GLY A 86 -20.59 8.07 10.21
N SER A 87 -20.42 8.15 8.89
CA SER A 87 -21.14 7.29 7.92
C SER A 87 -20.74 5.82 7.98
N PHE A 88 -19.56 5.54 8.56
CA PHE A 88 -18.94 4.23 8.56
C PHE A 88 -18.26 3.94 9.89
N VAL A 89 -18.43 2.71 10.39
CA VAL A 89 -17.75 2.17 11.56
C VAL A 89 -17.29 0.76 11.21
N LEU A 90 -15.99 0.48 11.34
CA LEU A 90 -15.41 -0.85 11.19
C LEU A 90 -15.03 -1.39 12.56
N ASP A 91 -15.60 -2.54 12.92
CA ASP A 91 -15.33 -3.28 14.14
C ASP A 91 -15.18 -4.79 13.87
N ASN A 92 -14.96 -5.59 14.90
CA ASN A 92 -14.75 -7.03 14.72
C ASN A 92 -16.02 -7.79 14.29
N GLY A 93 -17.20 -7.23 14.55
CA GLY A 93 -18.48 -7.83 14.18
C GLY A 93 -18.78 -7.67 12.69
N ASN A 94 -18.43 -6.51 12.11
CA ASN A 94 -18.73 -6.22 10.71
C ASN A 94 -17.53 -6.29 9.75
N CYS A 95 -16.30 -6.49 10.26
CA CYS A 95 -15.10 -6.52 9.43
C CYS A 95 -15.04 -7.76 8.51
N PRO A 96 -14.90 -7.55 7.18
CA PRO A 96 -14.83 -8.63 6.23
C PRO A 96 -13.64 -9.57 6.50
N PRO A 97 -13.77 -10.89 6.23
CA PRO A 97 -12.72 -11.86 6.53
C PRO A 97 -11.36 -11.56 5.91
N SER A 98 -11.32 -10.93 4.74
CA SER A 98 -10.08 -10.55 4.05
C SER A 98 -9.33 -9.40 4.74
N PHE A 99 -10.00 -8.63 5.60
CA PHE A 99 -9.43 -7.50 6.33
C PHE A 99 -9.12 -7.83 7.79
N ARG A 100 -9.77 -8.86 8.34
CA ARG A 100 -9.74 -9.19 9.77
C ARG A 100 -8.33 -9.26 10.36
N VAL A 101 -7.41 -9.97 9.72
CA VAL A 101 -6.03 -10.12 10.22
C VAL A 101 -5.32 -8.76 10.32
N PHE A 102 -5.50 -7.90 9.32
CA PHE A 102 -4.90 -6.56 9.31
C PHE A 102 -5.57 -5.62 10.30
N PHE A 103 -6.89 -5.73 10.44
CA PHE A 103 -7.67 -4.93 11.36
C PHE A 103 -7.33 -5.27 12.82
N GLU A 104 -7.23 -6.55 13.15
CA GLU A 104 -6.75 -7.01 14.47
C GLU A 104 -5.31 -6.55 14.72
N SER A 105 -4.44 -6.60 13.70
CA SER A 105 -3.07 -6.07 13.81
C SER A 105 -3.07 -4.57 14.09
N TRP A 106 -3.94 -3.79 13.45
CA TRP A 106 -4.09 -2.36 13.72
C TRP A 106 -4.62 -2.11 15.13
N GLN A 107 -5.65 -2.85 15.58
CA GLN A 107 -6.24 -2.72 16.92
C GLN A 107 -5.20 -2.87 18.04
N ARG A 108 -4.22 -3.76 17.86
CA ARG A 108 -3.11 -3.95 18.83
C ARG A 108 -2.19 -2.74 18.95
N GLU A 109 -2.04 -1.96 17.87
CA GLU A 109 -1.20 -0.76 17.86
C GLU A 109 -1.95 0.48 18.36
N VAL A 110 -3.29 0.46 18.41
CA VAL A 110 -4.09 1.62 18.83
C VAL A 110 -3.70 2.10 20.22
N ILE A 111 -3.71 1.21 21.22
CA ILE A 111 -3.41 1.59 22.60
C ILE A 111 -1.97 2.11 22.75
N PRO A 112 -0.94 1.42 22.24
CA PRO A 112 0.43 1.96 22.19
C PRO A 112 0.52 3.36 21.55
N ILE A 113 -0.12 3.57 20.39
CA ILE A 113 -0.12 4.86 19.69
C ILE A 113 -0.76 5.96 20.55
N GLN A 114 -1.91 5.68 21.17
CA GLN A 114 -2.62 6.64 22.02
C GLN A 114 -1.81 7.04 23.27
N HIS A 115 -0.99 6.14 23.80
CA HIS A 115 -0.13 6.42 24.96
C HIS A 115 1.14 7.22 24.63
N LEU A 116 1.49 7.39 23.35
CA LEU A 116 2.65 8.21 22.96
C LEU A 116 2.42 9.68 23.33
N THR A 117 3.49 10.34 23.81
CA THR A 117 3.52 11.79 23.97
C THR A 117 3.39 12.49 22.61
N LEU A 118 3.01 13.77 22.60
CA LEU A 118 2.88 14.54 21.35
C LEU A 118 4.16 14.49 20.50
N GLU A 119 5.32 14.60 21.15
CA GLU A 119 6.63 14.56 20.49
C GLU A 119 6.91 13.18 19.88
N ASN A 120 6.63 12.11 20.62
CA ASN A 120 6.79 10.73 20.15
C ASN A 120 5.80 10.40 19.02
N ARG A 121 4.60 10.97 19.03
CA ARG A 121 3.64 10.85 17.91
C ARG A 121 4.17 11.54 16.66
N HIS A 122 4.78 12.71 16.80
CA HIS A 122 5.41 13.39 15.68
C HIS A 122 6.60 12.59 15.13
N ASP A 123 7.43 12.00 16.00
CA ASP A 123 8.50 11.10 15.58
C ASP A 123 7.97 9.85 14.85
N LEU A 124 6.88 9.23 15.35
CA LEU A 124 6.17 8.15 14.66
C LEU A 124 5.71 8.56 13.26
N ILE A 125 5.05 9.71 13.14
CA ILE A 125 4.57 10.25 11.86
C ILE A 125 5.72 10.51 10.88
N ARG A 126 6.85 11.04 11.37
CA ARG A 126 8.06 11.26 10.55
C ARG A 126 8.63 9.94 10.04
N LEU A 127 8.73 8.92 10.90
CA LEU A 127 9.19 7.59 10.52
C LEU A 127 8.23 6.93 9.51
N ILE A 128 6.92 7.12 9.65
CA ILE A 128 5.94 6.71 8.63
C ILE A 128 6.26 7.38 7.29
N CYS A 129 6.61 8.66 7.28
CA CYS A 129 6.98 9.41 6.08
C CYS A 129 8.41 9.17 5.56
N ASP A 130 9.14 8.16 6.06
CA ASP A 130 10.56 7.92 5.76
C ASP A 130 11.47 9.13 6.07
N LYS A 131 11.06 9.99 7.00
CA LYS A 131 11.88 11.10 7.49
C LYS A 131 12.62 10.67 8.76
N PRO A 132 13.84 11.16 8.99
CA PRO A 132 14.51 10.92 10.26
C PRO A 132 13.67 11.51 11.39
N ALA A 133 13.57 10.75 12.48
CA ALA A 133 13.02 11.24 13.73
C ALA A 133 13.78 12.48 14.20
N LEU A 134 13.12 13.34 14.98
CA LEU A 134 13.78 14.51 15.55
C LEU A 134 14.79 14.12 16.62
N ARG A 135 14.56 13.01 17.32
CA ARG A 135 15.38 12.54 18.44
C ARG A 135 15.72 11.05 18.27
N PRO A 136 16.57 10.70 17.29
CA PRO A 136 16.87 9.30 16.98
C PRO A 136 17.43 8.54 18.19
N ASP A 137 18.34 9.17 18.94
CA ASP A 137 19.00 8.55 20.10
C ASP A 137 18.00 8.14 21.20
N LEU A 138 17.00 8.98 21.48
CA LEU A 138 15.97 8.69 22.48
C LEU A 138 15.00 7.60 22.03
N ILE A 139 14.73 7.50 20.73
CA ILE A 139 13.83 6.46 20.22
C ILE A 139 14.47 5.08 20.36
N GLU A 140 15.74 4.96 20.01
CA GLU A 140 16.46 3.69 20.12
C GLU A 140 16.58 3.21 21.57
N GLU A 141 16.81 4.12 22.52
CA GLU A 141 17.00 3.76 23.93
C GLU A 141 15.69 3.63 24.73
N GLN A 142 14.74 4.55 24.55
CA GLN A 142 13.57 4.68 25.43
C GLN A 142 12.27 4.19 24.80
N HIS A 143 12.17 4.24 23.47
CA HIS A 143 10.91 3.96 22.76
C HIS A 143 11.12 3.02 21.56
N PRO A 144 11.63 1.80 21.77
CA PRO A 144 11.86 0.82 20.70
C PRO A 144 10.57 0.40 19.97
N ASP A 145 9.41 0.68 20.55
CA ASP A 145 8.10 0.42 19.95
C ASP A 145 7.77 1.35 18.79
N ILE A 146 8.30 2.57 18.74
CA ILE A 146 7.91 3.55 17.70
C ILE A 146 8.30 3.06 16.30
N PRO A 147 9.55 2.62 16.02
CA PRO A 147 9.90 2.05 14.72
C PRO A 147 9.07 0.79 14.40
N ARG A 148 8.78 -0.05 15.41
CA ARG A 148 7.96 -1.25 15.26
C ARG A 148 6.52 -0.92 14.84
N ILE A 149 5.90 0.08 15.48
CA ILE A 149 4.56 0.58 15.16
C ILE A 149 4.57 1.11 13.72
N ALA A 150 5.53 1.99 13.37
CA ALA A 150 5.65 2.54 12.02
C ALA A 150 5.75 1.44 10.96
N ALA A 151 6.60 0.44 11.20
CA ALA A 151 6.77 -0.69 10.31
C ALA A 151 5.49 -1.53 10.19
N THR A 152 4.75 -1.73 11.28
CA THR A 152 3.48 -2.45 11.29
C THR A 152 2.41 -1.72 10.47
N LEU A 153 2.25 -0.41 10.69
CA LEU A 153 1.31 0.42 9.93
C LEU A 153 1.64 0.45 8.43
N LYS A 154 2.92 0.56 8.06
CA LYS A 154 3.36 0.44 6.66
C LYS A 154 3.04 -0.93 6.06
N SER A 155 3.17 -1.99 6.86
CA SER A 155 2.85 -3.34 6.40
C SER A 155 1.35 -3.50 6.11
N ILE A 156 0.48 -2.94 6.95
CA ILE A 156 -0.97 -2.90 6.72
C ILE A 156 -1.28 -2.04 5.47
N ALA A 157 -0.65 -0.87 5.35
CA ALA A 157 -0.78 0.01 4.19
C ALA A 157 -0.40 -0.67 2.87
N ILE A 158 0.68 -1.46 2.85
CA ILE A 158 1.09 -2.22 1.67
C ILE A 158 -0.01 -3.20 1.23
N ASN A 159 -0.66 -3.90 2.17
CA ASN A 159 -1.76 -4.82 1.87
C ASN A 159 -2.99 -4.08 1.33
N LEU A 160 -3.27 -2.87 1.82
CA LEU A 160 -4.32 -2.00 1.27
C LEU A 160 -4.01 -1.59 -0.17
N VAL A 161 -2.78 -1.15 -0.46
CA VAL A 161 -2.34 -0.70 -1.79
C VAL A 161 -2.34 -1.81 -2.83
N GLN A 162 -2.21 -3.07 -2.41
CA GLN A 162 -2.35 -4.23 -3.29
C GLN A 162 -3.80 -4.47 -3.72
N ARG A 163 -4.80 -3.76 -3.18
CA ARG A 163 -6.20 -3.97 -3.60
C ARG A 163 -6.52 -3.13 -4.82
N ARG A 164 -7.17 -3.76 -5.80
CA ARG A 164 -7.58 -3.11 -7.04
C ARG A 164 -8.46 -1.87 -6.81
N THR A 165 -9.45 -2.02 -5.94
CA THR A 165 -10.38 -0.96 -5.58
C THR A 165 -9.66 0.24 -4.98
N PHE A 166 -8.62 -0.02 -4.18
CA PHE A 166 -7.80 1.04 -3.58
C PHE A 166 -7.06 1.83 -4.66
N GLN A 167 -6.39 1.12 -5.55
CA GLN A 167 -5.61 1.70 -6.64
C GLN A 167 -6.43 2.59 -7.58
N LEU A 168 -7.68 2.22 -7.87
CA LEU A 168 -8.56 2.97 -8.75
C LEU A 168 -8.97 4.33 -8.19
N LEU A 169 -9.04 4.46 -6.86
CA LEU A 169 -9.49 5.67 -6.18
C LEU A 169 -8.30 6.56 -5.73
N PHE A 170 -7.10 6.00 -5.65
CA PHE A 170 -5.93 6.69 -5.11
C PHE A 170 -5.56 7.98 -5.84
N SER A 171 -5.74 8.06 -7.17
CA SER A 171 -5.49 9.31 -7.92
C SER A 171 -6.36 10.47 -7.45
N ASP A 172 -7.61 10.18 -7.11
CA ASP A 172 -8.58 11.18 -6.69
C ASP A 172 -8.23 11.71 -5.29
N ASP A 173 -7.65 10.87 -4.43
CA ASP A 173 -7.17 11.31 -3.12
C ASP A 173 -5.95 12.24 -3.24
N LEU A 174 -5.02 11.91 -4.14
CA LEU A 174 -3.85 12.76 -4.41
C LEU A 174 -4.28 14.13 -4.94
N GLN A 175 -5.22 14.14 -5.88
CA GLN A 175 -5.79 15.38 -6.42
C GLN A 175 -6.51 16.18 -5.32
N HIS A 176 -7.31 15.51 -4.49
CA HIS A 176 -7.97 16.16 -3.35
C HIS A 176 -6.99 16.81 -2.38
N ALA A 177 -5.87 16.14 -2.07
CA ALA A 177 -4.84 16.69 -1.20
C ALA A 177 -4.15 17.93 -1.82
N LEU A 178 -3.92 17.94 -3.15
CA LEU A 178 -3.36 19.08 -3.87
C LEU A 178 -4.34 20.27 -3.91
N ASP A 179 -5.62 20.00 -4.11
CA ASP A 179 -6.69 21.01 -4.19
C ASP A 179 -7.09 21.57 -2.83
N SER A 180 -6.79 20.85 -1.74
CA SER A 180 -7.02 21.37 -0.40
C SER A 180 -6.24 22.67 -0.22
N ASN A 181 -6.95 23.77 0.08
CA ASN A 181 -6.38 25.13 0.18
C ASN A 181 -5.48 25.33 1.41
N VAL A 182 -4.99 24.25 2.02
CA VAL A 182 -4.13 24.30 3.19
C VAL A 182 -2.72 24.63 2.74
N ARG A 183 -2.44 25.93 2.66
CA ARG A 183 -1.11 26.40 2.29
C ARG A 183 -0.13 25.97 3.39
N PRO A 184 0.97 25.26 3.05
CA PRO A 184 1.95 24.85 4.06
C PRO A 184 2.45 26.10 4.78
N SER A 185 2.47 26.05 6.11
CA SER A 185 2.98 27.13 6.93
C SER A 185 4.49 27.23 6.71
N SER A 186 4.92 27.98 5.70
CA SER A 186 6.34 28.15 5.40
C SER A 186 7.06 28.68 6.64
N PRO A 187 8.07 27.96 7.18
CA PRO A 187 8.81 28.40 8.37
C PRO A 187 9.71 29.62 8.09
N SER A 188 9.85 30.05 6.83
CA SER A 188 10.54 31.28 6.47
C SER A 188 9.58 32.48 6.59
N GLY A 189 9.44 32.97 7.82
CA GLY A 189 8.78 34.22 8.15
C GLY A 189 9.36 35.40 7.34
N ARG A 190 8.75 35.69 6.20
CA ARG A 190 8.61 37.06 5.71
C ARG A 190 7.11 37.36 5.73
N SER A 191 6.65 37.90 6.85
CA SER A 191 5.40 38.64 6.94
C SER A 191 5.38 39.67 5.81
N ARG A 192 4.73 39.31 4.69
CA ARG A 192 4.35 40.30 3.70
C ARG A 192 3.22 41.09 4.32
N SER A 193 3.60 42.28 4.80
CA SER A 193 2.73 43.36 5.20
C SER A 193 1.50 43.43 4.32
N SER A 194 0.34 43.35 4.98
CA SER A 194 -0.95 43.86 4.54
C SER A 194 -0.82 45.01 3.55
N GLY A 195 -1.22 44.77 2.30
CA GLY A 195 -1.20 45.75 1.23
C GLY A 195 -1.97 45.26 0.02
N GLU A 196 -3.23 45.67 -0.04
CA GLU A 196 -3.98 45.93 -1.27
C GLU A 196 -4.50 44.73 -2.08
N PHE A 197 -5.78 44.45 -1.84
CA PHE A 197 -6.63 43.51 -2.53
C PHE A 197 -6.93 44.00 -3.96
N GLY A 198 -6.08 43.60 -4.92
CA GLY A 198 -6.40 43.63 -6.35
C GLY A 198 -7.00 42.29 -6.78
N SER A 199 -8.34 42.18 -6.79
CA SER A 199 -9.06 41.10 -7.45
C SER A 199 -8.89 41.22 -8.97
N THR A 200 -7.93 40.49 -9.54
CA THR A 200 -7.95 40.19 -10.98
C THR A 200 -8.55 38.82 -11.20
N ASN A 201 -9.83 38.85 -11.56
CA ASN A 201 -10.54 37.76 -12.22
C ASN A 201 -9.80 37.38 -13.51
N GLY A 202 -9.22 36.19 -13.50
CA GLY A 202 -8.51 35.59 -14.63
C GLY A 202 -8.16 34.15 -14.27
N SER A 203 -9.18 33.36 -13.93
CA SER A 203 -9.06 31.94 -13.62
C SER A 203 -8.80 31.16 -14.92
N GLU A 204 -7.60 31.31 -15.48
CA GLU A 204 -6.99 30.20 -16.22
C GLU A 204 -6.45 29.25 -15.16
N SER A 205 -7.34 28.40 -14.67
CA SER A 205 -6.99 27.18 -13.95
C SER A 205 -6.26 26.29 -14.94
N GLY A 206 -4.98 26.58 -15.16
CA GLY A 206 -4.06 25.66 -15.81
C GLY A 206 -4.04 24.41 -14.95
N GLY A 207 -4.90 23.45 -15.29
CA GLY A 207 -5.09 22.23 -14.53
C GLY A 207 -3.73 21.58 -14.33
N ARG A 208 -3.23 21.60 -13.10
CA ARG A 208 -1.99 20.93 -12.73
C ARG A 208 -2.27 19.44 -12.87
N VAL A 209 -1.90 18.88 -14.01
CA VAL A 209 -2.18 17.47 -14.33
C VAL A 209 -1.31 16.61 -13.43
N VAL A 210 -1.93 15.94 -12.45
CA VAL A 210 -1.29 14.84 -11.73
C VAL A 210 -0.94 13.77 -12.76
N HIS A 211 0.30 13.28 -12.73
CA HIS A 211 0.68 12.14 -13.57
C HIS A 211 -0.29 11.00 -13.28
N GLN A 212 -1.09 10.62 -14.28
CA GLN A 212 -2.15 9.63 -14.14
C GLN A 212 -1.59 8.37 -13.48
N TYR A 213 -2.04 8.10 -12.25
CA TYR A 213 -1.65 6.91 -11.52
C TYR A 213 -2.02 5.68 -12.35
N GLN A 214 -1.04 4.80 -12.57
CA GLN A 214 -1.25 3.57 -13.33
C GLN A 214 -1.13 2.37 -12.38
N PRO A 215 -2.21 1.56 -12.22
CA PRO A 215 -2.16 0.39 -11.36
C PRO A 215 -1.18 -0.66 -11.92
N PRO A 216 -0.63 -1.56 -11.06
CA PRO A 216 0.20 -2.66 -11.52
C PRO A 216 -0.52 -3.57 -12.55
N PRO A 217 0.23 -4.28 -13.40
CA PRO A 217 -0.34 -5.30 -14.30
C PRO A 217 -1.02 -6.45 -13.55
N GLY A 218 -2.11 -6.97 -14.12
CA GLY A 218 -2.97 -7.98 -13.48
C GLY A 218 -4.20 -7.38 -12.79
N TYR A 219 -4.20 -6.05 -12.61
CA TYR A 219 -5.34 -5.27 -12.09
C TYR A 219 -6.21 -4.66 -13.20
N GLU A 220 -5.86 -4.87 -14.46
CA GLU A 220 -6.64 -4.40 -15.60
C GLU A 220 -7.91 -5.28 -15.72
N PRO A 221 -9.11 -4.72 -15.96
CA PRO A 221 -10.29 -5.55 -16.20
C PRO A 221 -10.03 -6.36 -17.47
N PRO A 222 -10.48 -7.62 -17.56
CA PRO A 222 -10.54 -8.25 -18.87
C PRO A 222 -11.28 -7.28 -19.80
N PRO A 223 -10.77 -7.03 -21.02
CA PRO A 223 -11.48 -6.17 -21.96
C PRO A 223 -12.92 -6.70 -22.07
N PRO A 224 -13.94 -5.81 -22.07
CA PRO A 224 -15.34 -6.24 -22.12
C PRO A 224 -15.47 -7.22 -23.28
N GLN A 225 -15.72 -8.49 -22.94
CA GLN A 225 -15.91 -9.54 -23.92
C GLN A 225 -17.16 -9.13 -24.68
N VAL A 226 -16.98 -8.69 -25.93
CA VAL A 226 -18.10 -8.42 -26.82
C VAL A 226 -18.75 -9.78 -27.07
N ILE A 227 -19.81 -10.09 -26.30
CA ILE A 227 -20.57 -11.31 -26.48
C ILE A 227 -21.29 -11.17 -27.82
N ASN A 228 -20.63 -11.61 -28.89
CA ASN A 228 -21.28 -11.86 -30.16
C ASN A 228 -22.24 -13.04 -29.94
N THR A 229 -23.49 -12.69 -29.65
CA THR A 229 -24.61 -13.62 -29.60
C THR A 229 -24.96 -14.07 -31.01
N THR A 230 -24.15 -14.96 -31.60
CA THR A 230 -24.58 -15.75 -32.76
C THR A 230 -25.42 -16.91 -32.26
N THR A 231 -26.73 -16.70 -32.33
CA THR A 231 -27.77 -17.67 -32.01
C THR A 231 -27.71 -18.85 -32.98
N SER A 232 -27.05 -19.95 -32.60
CA SER A 232 -27.23 -21.25 -33.23
C SER A 232 -28.28 -22.05 -32.44
N ALA A 233 -29.49 -22.09 -32.99
CA ALA A 233 -30.59 -22.88 -32.48
C ALA A 233 -30.27 -24.38 -32.62
N ALA A 234 -30.18 -25.09 -31.49
CA ALA A 234 -30.18 -26.54 -31.45
C ALA A 234 -31.37 -27.02 -30.61
N THR A 235 -32.25 -27.74 -31.30
CA THR A 235 -33.52 -28.31 -30.88
C THR A 235 -33.35 -29.41 -29.83
N THR A 236 -33.99 -29.30 -28.66
CA THR A 236 -34.34 -30.45 -27.82
C THR A 236 -35.68 -30.22 -27.10
N PRO A 237 -36.46 -31.29 -26.81
CA PRO A 237 -37.87 -31.19 -26.48
C PRO A 237 -38.15 -31.08 -24.98
N ALA A 238 -39.33 -30.52 -24.73
CA ALA A 238 -39.88 -30.09 -23.44
C ALA A 238 -40.14 -31.23 -22.44
N VAL A 239 -39.86 -30.93 -21.16
CA VAL A 239 -40.61 -31.50 -20.03
C VAL A 239 -41.17 -30.34 -19.22
N THR A 240 -42.49 -30.23 -19.26
CA THR A 240 -43.33 -29.26 -18.58
C THR A 240 -43.44 -29.63 -17.10
N THR A 241 -43.01 -28.76 -16.19
CA THR A 241 -43.49 -28.79 -14.79
C THR A 241 -43.73 -27.36 -14.34
N THR A 242 -45.02 -27.04 -14.22
CA THR A 242 -45.59 -25.77 -13.77
C THR A 242 -45.65 -25.74 -12.24
N ALA A 243 -45.10 -24.70 -11.62
CA ALA A 243 -45.47 -24.26 -10.27
C ALA A 243 -45.31 -22.73 -10.15
N PRO A 244 -46.21 -22.03 -9.44
CA PRO A 244 -46.39 -20.58 -9.58
C PRO A 244 -45.54 -19.75 -8.62
N SER A 245 -45.01 -18.64 -9.13
CA SER A 245 -44.36 -17.57 -8.36
C SER A 245 -45.37 -16.66 -7.66
N PRO A 246 -45.10 -16.18 -6.43
CA PRO A 246 -45.87 -15.09 -5.83
C PRO A 246 -45.36 -13.71 -6.30
N GLN A 247 -46.32 -12.79 -6.42
CA GLN A 247 -46.18 -11.42 -6.91
C GLN A 247 -45.30 -10.56 -5.98
N THR A 248 -44.32 -9.87 -6.57
CA THR A 248 -43.56 -8.80 -5.93
C THR A 248 -44.35 -7.49 -5.97
N HIS A 249 -44.72 -7.00 -4.79
CA HIS A 249 -45.22 -5.64 -4.60
C HIS A 249 -44.09 -4.62 -4.76
N GLN A 250 -44.34 -3.64 -5.61
CA GLN A 250 -43.48 -2.49 -5.90
C GLN A 250 -43.79 -1.37 -4.88
N PRO A 251 -42.80 -0.80 -4.15
CA PRO A 251 -43.04 0.35 -3.29
C PRO A 251 -43.00 1.67 -4.10
N PRO A 252 -43.79 2.70 -3.71
CA PRO A 252 -43.93 3.94 -4.47
C PRO A 252 -42.75 4.90 -4.25
N GLN A 253 -42.37 5.60 -5.32
CA GLN A 253 -41.40 6.68 -5.31
C GLN A 253 -41.94 7.92 -4.55
N PRO A 254 -41.14 8.61 -3.72
CA PRO A 254 -41.52 9.89 -3.14
C PRO A 254 -41.39 11.04 -4.15
N GLN A 255 -42.46 11.81 -4.30
CA GLN A 255 -42.50 13.07 -5.04
C GLN A 255 -41.72 14.16 -4.27
N PHE A 256 -40.75 14.78 -4.94
CA PHE A 256 -40.08 15.98 -4.42
C PHE A 256 -41.01 17.19 -4.52
N GLN A 257 -41.35 17.77 -3.37
CA GLN A 257 -42.06 19.03 -3.23
C GLN A 257 -41.12 20.24 -3.43
N ALA A 258 -41.67 21.26 -4.09
CA ALA A 258 -41.01 22.48 -4.56
C ALA A 258 -40.48 23.40 -3.44
N GLN A 259 -39.37 24.08 -3.73
CA GLN A 259 -38.82 25.18 -2.94
C GLN A 259 -39.64 26.48 -3.09
N PRO A 260 -39.70 27.34 -2.05
CA PRO A 260 -40.30 28.67 -2.13
C PRO A 260 -39.33 29.76 -2.66
N PRO A 261 -39.83 30.86 -3.23
CA PRO A 261 -39.03 31.85 -3.96
C PRO A 261 -38.37 32.91 -3.07
N LEU A 262 -37.18 33.36 -3.48
CA LEU A 262 -36.45 34.51 -2.92
C LEU A 262 -37.08 35.86 -3.35
N PRO A 263 -36.97 36.91 -2.51
CA PRO A 263 -37.47 38.24 -2.83
C PRO A 263 -36.49 39.06 -3.70
N GLU A 264 -37.06 39.68 -4.74
CA GLU A 264 -36.44 40.67 -5.62
C GLU A 264 -36.04 41.94 -4.86
N LYS A 265 -34.82 42.44 -5.13
CA LYS A 265 -34.34 43.72 -4.59
C LYS A 265 -33.84 44.63 -5.70
N GLY A 266 -34.71 45.57 -6.05
CA GLY A 266 -34.46 47.00 -6.32
C GLY A 266 -33.23 47.38 -7.16
N GLY A 267 -33.50 47.83 -8.38
CA GLY A 267 -32.55 48.47 -9.28
C GLY A 267 -32.08 49.86 -8.82
N ARG A 268 -30.87 50.22 -9.27
CA ARG A 268 -30.39 51.61 -9.36
C ARG A 268 -29.60 51.81 -10.66
N PRO A 269 -29.59 53.04 -11.21
CA PRO A 269 -29.27 53.32 -12.60
C PRO A 269 -27.76 53.44 -12.87
N LEU A 270 -27.40 53.10 -14.11
CA LEU A 270 -26.06 53.17 -14.70
C LEU A 270 -25.62 54.62 -14.96
N SER A 271 -24.36 54.92 -14.65
CA SER A 271 -23.62 56.10 -15.13
C SER A 271 -22.68 55.72 -16.28
N PRO A 272 -22.29 56.67 -17.16
CA PRO A 272 -21.78 56.37 -18.49
C PRO A 272 -20.27 56.12 -18.51
N VAL A 273 -19.88 55.17 -19.37
CA VAL A 273 -18.49 54.76 -19.68
C VAL A 273 -17.89 55.73 -20.71
N PRO A 274 -16.64 56.22 -20.56
CA PRO A 274 -15.97 57.02 -21.57
C PRO A 274 -15.43 56.17 -22.75
N PRO A 275 -15.32 56.75 -23.96
CA PRO A 275 -14.98 56.02 -25.18
C PRO A 275 -13.50 55.60 -25.23
N ARG A 276 -13.29 54.36 -25.65
CA ARG A 276 -11.98 53.72 -25.87
C ARG A 276 -11.44 54.08 -27.26
N PRO A 277 -10.14 54.38 -27.42
CA PRO A 277 -9.54 54.61 -28.73
C PRO A 277 -9.35 53.32 -29.54
N PRO A 278 -9.29 53.40 -30.89
CA PRO A 278 -9.20 52.25 -31.78
C PRO A 278 -7.80 51.61 -31.76
N PRO A 279 -7.68 50.28 -31.97
CA PRO A 279 -6.40 49.62 -32.15
C PRO A 279 -5.86 49.86 -33.58
N SER A 280 -4.63 50.35 -33.66
CA SER A 280 -3.86 50.45 -34.90
C SER A 280 -3.39 49.07 -35.34
N THR A 281 -3.79 48.71 -36.55
CA THR A 281 -3.36 47.53 -37.31
C THR A 281 -1.92 47.76 -37.82
N THR A 282 -0.94 46.98 -37.34
CA THR A 282 0.37 46.84 -38.00
C THR A 282 0.68 45.36 -38.20
N HIS A 283 0.68 44.97 -39.48
CA HIS A 283 1.15 43.69 -40.00
C HIS A 283 2.69 43.68 -40.10
N PRO A 284 3.32 42.50 -40.32
CA PRO A 284 4.58 42.13 -39.69
C PRO A 284 5.80 42.39 -40.59
N THR A 285 6.92 42.77 -39.98
CA THR A 285 8.23 42.68 -40.61
C THR A 285 8.92 41.41 -40.14
N ASN A 286 8.99 40.46 -41.05
CA ASN A 286 9.74 39.21 -40.98
C ASN A 286 11.24 39.52 -40.84
N LEU A 287 11.80 39.34 -39.64
CA LEU A 287 13.24 39.29 -39.41
C LEU A 287 13.57 37.96 -38.74
N GLN A 288 13.99 37.03 -39.59
CA GLN A 288 14.49 35.71 -39.29
C GLN A 288 15.82 35.83 -38.52
N PRO A 289 15.91 35.37 -37.25
CA PRO A 289 17.20 35.29 -36.56
C PRO A 289 18.07 34.19 -37.19
N PRO A 290 19.41 34.37 -37.21
CA PRO A 290 20.32 33.39 -37.79
C PRO A 290 20.25 32.07 -37.01
N SER A 291 20.02 30.99 -37.75
CA SER A 291 20.00 29.61 -37.28
C SER A 291 21.34 29.26 -36.64
N LEU A 292 21.35 29.13 -35.30
CA LEU A 292 22.46 28.52 -34.59
C LEU A 292 22.54 27.03 -35.00
N PRO A 293 23.75 26.48 -35.21
CA PRO A 293 23.92 25.08 -35.55
C PRO A 293 23.33 24.22 -34.43
N SER A 294 22.30 23.45 -34.78
CA SER A 294 21.66 22.48 -33.89
C SER A 294 22.73 21.49 -33.42
N SER A 295 23.07 21.54 -32.12
CA SER A 295 23.88 20.49 -31.51
C SER A 295 23.21 19.14 -31.76
N PRO A 296 23.96 18.11 -32.19
CA PRO A 296 23.41 16.78 -32.38
C PRO A 296 22.86 16.30 -31.04
N GLN A 297 21.52 16.25 -30.91
CA GLN A 297 20.89 15.60 -29.77
C GLN A 297 21.36 14.14 -29.77
N PRO A 298 21.92 13.64 -28.66
CA PRO A 298 22.29 12.24 -28.56
C PRO A 298 21.05 11.40 -28.77
N SER A 299 21.06 10.57 -29.82
CA SER A 299 20.04 9.57 -30.08
C SER A 299 19.80 8.82 -28.77
N SER A 300 18.58 8.91 -28.24
CA SER A 300 18.18 8.21 -27.03
C SER A 300 18.21 6.73 -27.37
N ALA A 301 19.35 6.07 -27.11
CA ALA A 301 19.50 4.63 -27.31
C ALA A 301 18.31 3.96 -26.62
N SER A 302 17.58 3.14 -27.38
CA SER A 302 16.36 2.51 -26.91
C SER A 302 16.70 1.71 -25.65
N LEU A 303 15.99 2.01 -24.55
CA LEU A 303 16.20 1.36 -23.26
C LEU A 303 15.90 -0.16 -23.33
N HIS A 304 15.33 -0.64 -24.44
CA HIS A 304 15.06 -2.04 -24.69
C HIS A 304 16.31 -2.86 -25.03
N ASP A 305 17.35 -2.23 -25.57
CA ASP A 305 18.53 -2.93 -26.10
C ASP A 305 19.72 -2.98 -25.14
N ASP A 306 19.56 -2.48 -23.91
CA ASP A 306 20.62 -2.55 -22.91
C ASP A 306 20.82 -4.02 -22.46
N PRO A 307 22.00 -4.63 -22.70
CA PRO A 307 22.25 -6.02 -22.38
C PRO A 307 22.24 -6.30 -20.87
N ASN A 308 22.60 -5.32 -20.04
CA ASN A 308 22.59 -5.47 -18.59
C ASN A 308 21.15 -5.46 -18.06
N LEU A 309 20.29 -4.61 -18.61
CA LEU A 309 18.88 -4.60 -18.24
C LEU A 309 18.18 -5.89 -18.65
N ASN A 310 18.44 -6.41 -19.85
CA ASN A 310 17.90 -7.71 -20.27
C ASN A 310 18.33 -8.84 -19.32
N LEU A 311 19.59 -8.83 -18.90
CA LEU A 311 20.12 -9.81 -17.98
C LEU A 311 19.55 -9.70 -16.56
N ILE A 312 19.29 -8.48 -16.06
CA ILE A 312 18.56 -8.25 -14.80
C ILE A 312 17.13 -8.81 -14.90
N ARG A 313 16.44 -8.52 -16.00
CA ARG A 313 15.07 -9.02 -16.23
C ARG A 313 15.05 -10.54 -16.26
N GLU A 314 15.94 -11.18 -17.02
CA GLU A 314 16.06 -12.64 -17.11
C GLU A 314 16.35 -13.26 -15.75
N THR A 315 17.19 -12.61 -14.93
CA THR A 315 17.50 -13.07 -13.58
C THR A 315 16.27 -13.09 -12.69
N LEU A 316 15.46 -12.02 -12.69
CA LEU A 316 14.23 -11.96 -11.90
C LEU A 316 13.14 -12.90 -12.44
N LEU A 317 12.99 -13.01 -13.75
CA LEU A 317 12.02 -13.90 -14.38
C LEU A 317 12.35 -15.38 -14.12
N SER A 318 13.63 -15.75 -14.12
CA SER A 318 14.07 -17.08 -13.71
C SER A 318 13.70 -17.35 -12.25
N ALA A 319 14.02 -16.43 -11.32
CA ALA A 319 13.66 -16.60 -9.91
C ALA A 319 12.14 -16.69 -9.71
N LEU A 320 11.36 -15.94 -10.50
CA LEU A 320 9.89 -15.99 -10.48
C LEU A 320 9.37 -17.36 -10.94
N ALA A 321 9.95 -17.93 -12.00
CA ALA A 321 9.61 -19.28 -12.46
C ALA A 321 9.96 -20.34 -11.40
N ASP A 322 11.14 -20.22 -10.78
CA ASP A 322 11.59 -21.12 -9.71
C ASP A 322 10.63 -21.07 -8.51
N VAL A 323 10.21 -19.87 -8.08
CA VAL A 323 9.24 -19.69 -6.99
C VAL A 323 7.89 -20.33 -7.33
N LEU A 324 7.36 -20.14 -8.53
CA LEU A 324 6.08 -20.74 -8.92
C LEU A 324 6.13 -22.26 -8.93
N ALA A 325 7.25 -22.83 -9.39
CA ALA A 325 7.45 -24.27 -9.41
C ALA A 325 7.55 -24.84 -7.97
N THR A 326 8.21 -24.11 -7.07
CA THR A 326 8.58 -24.61 -5.74
C THR A 326 7.60 -24.21 -4.62
N THR A 327 6.62 -23.34 -4.88
CA THR A 327 5.73 -22.78 -3.85
C THR A 327 4.26 -23.14 -4.11
N PRO A 328 3.75 -24.28 -3.55
CA PRO A 328 2.38 -24.75 -3.80
C PRO A 328 1.28 -23.78 -3.34
N THR A 329 1.54 -22.99 -2.29
CA THR A 329 0.58 -21.99 -1.77
C THR A 329 0.26 -20.93 -2.82
N ILE A 330 1.26 -20.44 -3.54
CA ILE A 330 1.06 -19.48 -4.64
C ILE A 330 0.23 -20.09 -5.78
N ARG A 331 0.49 -21.35 -6.15
CA ARG A 331 -0.32 -22.06 -7.16
C ARG A 331 -1.78 -22.21 -6.72
N THR A 332 -2.00 -22.52 -5.44
CA THR A 332 -3.34 -22.61 -4.86
C THR A 332 -4.06 -21.25 -4.87
N LEU A 333 -3.34 -20.14 -4.67
CA LEU A 333 -3.91 -18.80 -4.78
C LEU A 333 -4.27 -18.45 -6.23
N LEU A 334 -3.43 -18.82 -7.20
CA LEU A 334 -3.68 -18.60 -8.63
C LEU A 334 -4.88 -19.40 -9.15
N SER A 335 -5.07 -20.64 -8.68
CA SER A 335 -6.17 -21.52 -9.12
C SER A 335 -7.53 -21.13 -8.56
N ARG A 336 -7.60 -20.27 -7.53
CA ARG A 336 -8.85 -19.92 -6.82
C ARG A 336 -9.86 -19.09 -7.64
N ASN A 337 -9.56 -18.78 -8.92
CA ASN A 337 -10.48 -18.21 -9.93
C ASN A 337 -11.27 -16.96 -9.48
N ARG A 338 -10.71 -16.16 -8.56
CA ARG A 338 -11.25 -14.88 -8.12
C ARG A 338 -10.22 -13.80 -8.46
N GLY A 339 -10.58 -12.85 -9.33
CA GLY A 339 -9.65 -11.88 -9.91
C GLY A 339 -8.83 -11.06 -8.89
N GLU A 340 -9.34 -10.86 -7.67
CA GLU A 340 -8.62 -10.19 -6.58
C GLU A 340 -7.47 -11.04 -6.02
N TRP A 341 -7.63 -12.36 -5.97
CA TRP A 341 -6.60 -13.26 -5.44
C TRP A 341 -5.46 -13.46 -6.43
N THR A 342 -5.74 -13.32 -7.72
CA THR A 342 -4.73 -13.40 -8.78
C THR A 342 -3.69 -12.30 -8.62
N SER A 343 -4.13 -11.07 -8.32
CA SER A 343 -3.22 -9.94 -8.19
C SER A 343 -2.36 -10.01 -6.91
N HIS A 344 -2.94 -10.51 -5.82
CA HIS A 344 -2.22 -10.86 -4.59
C HIS A 344 -1.17 -11.95 -4.84
N ALA A 345 -1.55 -13.04 -5.51
CA ALA A 345 -0.64 -14.14 -5.82
C ALA A 345 0.54 -13.69 -6.69
N TYR A 346 0.31 -12.82 -7.68
CA TYR A 346 1.37 -12.24 -8.50
C TYR A 346 2.33 -11.37 -7.69
N PHE A 347 1.78 -10.54 -6.79
CA PHE A 347 2.58 -9.70 -5.92
C PHE A 347 3.44 -10.55 -4.98
N ALA A 348 2.84 -11.51 -4.27
CA ALA A 348 3.52 -12.43 -3.38
C ALA A 348 4.62 -13.21 -4.10
N CYS A 349 4.33 -13.73 -5.30
CA CYS A 349 5.30 -14.42 -6.14
C CYS A 349 6.51 -13.54 -6.48
N LEU A 350 6.29 -12.28 -6.84
CA LEU A 350 7.39 -11.35 -7.14
C LEU A 350 8.21 -11.05 -5.88
N CYS A 351 7.57 -10.86 -4.73
CA CYS A 351 8.26 -10.66 -3.45
C CYS A 351 9.14 -11.86 -3.07
N LEU A 352 8.63 -13.07 -3.25
CA LEU A 352 9.42 -14.29 -3.04
C LEU A 352 10.57 -14.42 -4.03
N ALA A 353 10.39 -14.01 -5.29
CA ALA A 353 11.48 -14.00 -6.27
C ALA A 353 12.57 -13.00 -5.90
N ILE A 354 12.19 -11.83 -5.37
CA ILE A 354 13.14 -10.83 -4.83
C ILE A 354 13.89 -11.42 -3.63
N LEU A 355 13.19 -12.10 -2.72
CA LEU A 355 13.81 -12.77 -1.58
C LEU A 355 14.80 -13.85 -2.03
N ASP A 356 14.45 -14.66 -3.02
CA ASP A 356 15.33 -15.68 -3.59
C ASP A 356 16.61 -15.07 -4.19
N VAL A 357 16.45 -14.02 -4.99
CA VAL A 357 17.59 -13.28 -5.55
C VAL A 357 18.45 -12.66 -4.45
N ALA A 358 17.83 -12.08 -3.42
CA ALA A 358 18.51 -11.47 -2.29
C ALA A 358 19.35 -12.47 -1.49
N LEU A 359 18.83 -13.68 -1.26
CA LEU A 359 19.51 -14.74 -0.53
C LEU A 359 20.64 -15.40 -1.34
N HIS A 360 20.39 -15.70 -2.61
CA HIS A 360 21.25 -16.60 -3.37
C HIS A 360 22.11 -15.91 -4.44
N ARG A 361 21.72 -14.71 -4.90
CA ARG A 361 22.32 -14.07 -6.08
C ARG A 361 22.97 -12.72 -5.78
N VAL A 362 22.67 -12.07 -4.66
CA VAL A 362 23.37 -10.83 -4.25
C VAL A 362 24.75 -11.16 -3.69
N THR A 363 25.78 -10.51 -4.21
CA THR A 363 27.17 -10.66 -3.74
C THR A 363 27.44 -9.77 -2.52
N PRO A 364 28.46 -10.08 -1.70
CA PRO A 364 28.84 -9.21 -0.58
C PRO A 364 29.23 -7.78 -0.99
N SER A 365 29.68 -7.60 -2.24
CA SER A 365 29.97 -6.29 -2.84
C SER A 365 28.73 -5.52 -3.32
N GLY A 366 27.53 -6.08 -3.17
CA GLY A 366 26.27 -5.48 -3.60
C GLY A 366 25.97 -5.62 -5.10
N GLY A 367 26.72 -6.47 -5.81
CA GLY A 367 26.41 -6.85 -7.18
C GLY A 367 25.37 -7.98 -7.22
N VAL A 368 24.77 -8.20 -8.40
CA VAL A 368 23.84 -9.31 -8.62
C VAL A 368 24.43 -10.30 -9.61
N ARG A 369 24.59 -11.55 -9.17
CA ARG A 369 24.95 -12.67 -10.03
C ARG A 369 23.77 -12.98 -10.94
N CYS A 370 23.98 -12.80 -12.22
CA CYS A 370 22.93 -12.98 -13.20
C CYS A 370 22.81 -14.43 -13.65
N VAL A 371 21.64 -14.77 -14.21
CA VAL A 371 21.42 -16.08 -14.83
C VAL A 371 22.40 -16.28 -15.97
N GLN A 372 22.98 -17.48 -16.01
CA GLN A 372 23.98 -17.83 -17.00
C GLN A 372 23.31 -18.28 -18.30
N THR A 373 23.33 -17.44 -19.33
CA THR A 373 22.72 -17.72 -20.65
C THR A 373 23.65 -18.43 -21.64
N GLY A 374 24.77 -19.02 -21.16
CA GLY A 374 25.73 -19.72 -22.03
C GLY A 374 26.87 -20.43 -21.29
N LYS A 375 27.89 -20.89 -22.01
CA LYS A 375 29.03 -21.65 -21.44
C LYS A 375 30.06 -20.78 -20.68
N GLY A 376 29.88 -19.46 -20.64
CA GLY A 376 30.81 -18.52 -19.99
C GLY A 376 30.59 -18.40 -18.48
N PRO A 377 31.56 -17.85 -17.73
CA PRO A 377 31.40 -17.60 -16.30
C PRO A 377 30.20 -16.66 -16.05
N GLY A 378 29.41 -16.94 -15.01
CA GLY A 378 28.25 -16.13 -14.66
C GLY A 378 28.62 -14.65 -14.46
N LYS A 379 27.95 -13.75 -15.18
CA LYS A 379 28.19 -12.31 -15.12
C LYS A 379 27.60 -11.72 -13.84
N ILE A 380 28.37 -10.85 -13.19
CA ILE A 380 27.92 -10.08 -12.02
C ILE A 380 27.69 -8.65 -12.49
N ILE A 381 26.50 -8.10 -12.25
CA ILE A 381 26.20 -6.70 -12.54
C ILE A 381 26.38 -5.91 -11.25
N GLY A 382 27.37 -5.00 -11.25
CA GLY A 382 27.58 -4.04 -10.16
C GLY A 382 26.90 -2.70 -10.42
N MET A 383 27.03 -1.77 -9.47
CA MET A 383 26.49 -0.40 -9.59
C MET A 383 27.07 0.38 -10.78
N ALA A 384 28.32 0.09 -11.16
CA ALA A 384 28.98 0.73 -12.31
C ALA A 384 28.37 0.28 -13.64
N ASP A 385 28.02 -1.00 -13.76
CA ASP A 385 27.43 -1.60 -14.96
C ASP A 385 25.92 -1.34 -15.07
N CYS A 386 25.29 -0.96 -13.96
CA CYS A 386 23.85 -0.74 -13.89
C CYS A 386 23.45 0.60 -14.55
N PRO A 387 22.47 0.60 -15.47
CA PRO A 387 21.89 1.83 -16.04
C PRO A 387 21.43 2.79 -14.95
N LEU A 388 21.64 4.10 -15.15
CA LEU A 388 21.37 5.14 -14.16
C LEU A 388 19.95 5.03 -13.56
N GLN A 389 18.97 4.71 -14.39
CA GLN A 389 17.56 4.60 -14.00
C GLN A 389 17.29 3.41 -13.06
N LEU A 390 18.13 2.36 -13.11
CA LEU A 390 17.97 1.13 -12.32
C LEU A 390 18.88 1.08 -11.10
N ARG A 391 19.86 1.99 -10.99
CA ARG A 391 20.81 2.02 -9.86
C ARG A 391 20.11 2.07 -8.50
N ARG A 392 19.01 2.81 -8.39
CA ARG A 392 18.21 2.86 -7.15
C ARG A 392 17.61 1.50 -6.79
N LEU A 393 17.15 0.74 -7.78
CA LEU A 393 16.59 -0.61 -7.58
C LEU A 393 17.69 -1.61 -7.22
N LEU A 394 18.83 -1.56 -7.91
CA LEU A 394 19.98 -2.41 -7.61
C LEU A 394 20.52 -2.15 -6.20
N TRP A 395 20.62 -0.88 -5.82
CA TRP A 395 21.01 -0.50 -4.45
C TRP A 395 20.02 -1.02 -3.42
N ALA A 396 18.71 -0.86 -3.66
CA ALA A 396 17.68 -1.38 -2.76
C ALA A 396 17.75 -2.91 -2.64
N LEU A 397 17.92 -3.63 -3.76
CA LEU A 397 18.09 -5.08 -3.78
C LEU A 397 19.36 -5.52 -3.05
N SER A 398 20.48 -4.80 -3.21
CA SER A 398 21.71 -5.04 -2.47
C SER A 398 21.52 -4.86 -0.96
N ASN A 399 20.81 -3.82 -0.54
CA ASN A 399 20.52 -3.58 0.86
C ASN A 399 19.64 -4.70 1.44
N ILE A 400 18.59 -5.11 0.71
CA ILE A 400 17.75 -6.25 1.08
C ILE A 400 18.58 -7.53 1.19
N GLY A 401 19.49 -7.77 0.24
CA GLY A 401 20.43 -8.91 0.28
C GLY A 401 21.26 -8.93 1.54
N ALA A 402 21.87 -7.80 1.92
CA ALA A 402 22.62 -7.69 3.16
C ALA A 402 21.76 -7.95 4.41
N MET A 403 20.51 -7.45 4.43
CA MET A 403 19.59 -7.72 5.55
C MET A 403 19.18 -9.20 5.60
N CYS A 404 18.89 -9.82 4.46
CA CYS A 404 18.51 -11.24 4.38
C CYS A 404 19.68 -12.15 4.80
N GLN A 405 20.91 -11.82 4.41
CA GLN A 405 22.11 -12.54 4.84
C GLN A 405 22.27 -12.49 6.36
N ARG A 406 22.09 -11.31 6.99
CA ARG A 406 22.11 -11.20 8.46
C ARG A 406 21.02 -12.05 9.13
N LEU A 407 19.80 -12.08 8.57
CA LEU A 407 18.74 -12.94 9.10
C LEU A 407 19.11 -14.43 9.01
N ALA A 408 19.70 -14.86 7.88
CA ALA A 408 20.16 -16.23 7.69
C ALA A 408 21.31 -16.59 8.64
N GLU A 409 22.32 -15.72 8.77
CA GLU A 409 23.44 -15.90 9.71
C GLU A 409 22.94 -15.97 11.17
N ASP A 410 21.99 -15.12 11.55
CA ASP A 410 21.37 -15.14 12.88
C ASP A 410 20.57 -16.43 13.13
N ASP A 411 19.98 -17.01 12.10
CA ASP A 411 19.27 -18.30 12.17
C ASP A 411 20.25 -19.47 12.27
N ASP A 412 21.35 -19.46 11.50
CA ASP A 412 22.41 -20.46 11.56
C ASP A 412 23.10 -20.45 12.94
N LEU A 413 23.40 -19.26 13.47
CA LEU A 413 23.95 -19.10 14.83
C LEU A 413 22.98 -19.59 15.90
N ALA A 414 21.67 -19.37 15.73
CA ALA A 414 20.67 -19.90 16.64
C ALA A 414 20.58 -21.42 16.57
N ALA A 415 20.61 -21.99 15.36
CA ALA A 415 20.60 -23.44 15.14
C ALA A 415 21.84 -24.11 15.75
N MET A 416 23.04 -23.54 15.57
CA MET A 416 24.27 -24.06 16.18
C MET A 416 24.19 -24.06 17.72
N ARG A 417 23.69 -22.99 18.34
CA ARG A 417 23.51 -22.94 19.81
C ARG A 417 22.52 -23.99 20.32
N LEU A 418 21.45 -24.25 19.56
CA LEU A 418 20.48 -25.31 19.91
C LEU A 418 21.10 -26.70 19.78
N ALA A 419 21.93 -26.93 18.76
CA ALA A 419 22.66 -28.18 18.58
C ALA A 419 23.64 -28.43 19.76
N GLU A 420 24.44 -27.42 20.15
CA GLU A 420 25.36 -27.50 21.29
C GLU A 420 24.64 -27.82 22.62
N GLN A 421 23.46 -27.25 22.84
CA GLN A 421 22.65 -27.51 24.04
C GLN A 421 22.03 -28.91 24.03
N SER A 422 21.67 -29.42 22.85
CA SER A 422 21.05 -30.75 22.70
C SER A 422 22.00 -31.90 23.06
N ASP A 423 23.30 -31.75 22.80
CA ASP A 423 24.31 -32.74 23.18
C ASP A 423 24.55 -32.80 24.70
N SER A 424 24.24 -31.73 25.41
CA SER A 424 24.52 -31.61 26.85
C SER A 424 23.39 -32.14 27.75
N THR A 425 22.18 -32.36 27.24
CA THR A 425 21.03 -32.78 28.06
C THR A 425 20.14 -33.83 27.37
N PRO A 426 20.27 -35.13 27.69
CA PRO A 426 19.42 -36.19 27.13
C PRO A 426 17.92 -36.07 27.49
N SER A 427 17.54 -35.11 28.35
CA SER A 427 16.16 -34.77 28.71
C SER A 427 15.50 -33.75 27.75
N ALA A 428 16.27 -32.99 26.96
CA ALA A 428 15.73 -31.95 26.08
C ALA A 428 14.96 -32.50 24.86
N ALA A 429 15.29 -33.72 24.40
CA ALA A 429 14.57 -34.40 23.32
C ALA A 429 13.10 -34.71 23.66
N ALA A 430 12.75 -34.87 24.94
CA ALA A 430 11.36 -35.08 25.36
C ALA A 430 10.56 -33.76 25.42
N ALA A 431 11.22 -32.63 25.67
CA ALA A 431 10.59 -31.30 25.71
C ALA A 431 10.33 -30.75 24.30
N ALA A 432 11.16 -31.11 23.30
CA ALA A 432 10.98 -30.72 21.91
C ALA A 432 9.67 -31.25 21.28
N ASN A 433 9.10 -32.34 21.81
CA ASN A 433 7.82 -32.90 21.33
C ASN A 433 6.57 -32.25 21.96
N ASN A 434 6.71 -31.37 22.95
CA ASN A 434 5.56 -30.73 23.60
C ASN A 434 5.25 -29.35 22.98
N GLY A 435 4.94 -29.34 21.68
CA GLY A 435 3.97 -28.42 21.06
C GLY A 435 4.19 -26.90 21.09
N THR A 436 5.37 -26.40 21.49
CA THR A 436 5.72 -24.98 21.30
C THR A 436 6.40 -24.75 19.95
N ASP A 437 5.73 -25.14 18.86
CA ASP A 437 6.21 -24.99 17.46
C ASP A 437 6.37 -23.53 17.03
N SER A 438 5.78 -22.58 17.76
CA SER A 438 5.67 -21.19 17.29
C SER A 438 6.89 -20.31 17.57
N GLN A 439 7.90 -20.78 18.33
CA GLN A 439 9.01 -19.92 18.77
C GLN A 439 10.38 -20.27 18.15
N THR A 440 10.48 -21.37 17.41
CA THR A 440 11.71 -21.82 16.73
C THR A 440 11.67 -21.68 15.20
N THR A 441 10.58 -21.18 14.62
CA THR A 441 10.53 -20.96 13.16
C THR A 441 11.64 -19.99 12.74
N ASN A 442 12.44 -20.46 11.79
CA ASN A 442 13.53 -19.72 11.15
C ASN A 442 13.02 -18.34 10.68
N ARG A 443 13.81 -17.26 10.87
CA ARG A 443 13.41 -15.89 10.51
C ARG A 443 13.17 -15.74 9.01
N ILE A 444 13.94 -16.42 8.17
CA ILE A 444 13.72 -16.45 6.72
C ILE A 444 12.41 -17.16 6.38
N GLU A 445 12.06 -18.25 7.08
CA GLU A 445 10.76 -18.92 6.89
C GLU A 445 9.60 -18.00 7.26
N ARG A 446 9.71 -17.29 8.39
CA ARG A 446 8.73 -16.28 8.78
C ARG A 446 8.63 -15.14 7.78
N LEU A 447 9.76 -14.67 7.24
CA LEU A 447 9.79 -13.67 6.18
C LEU A 447 9.07 -14.18 4.92
N ARG A 448 9.34 -15.42 4.50
CA ARG A 448 8.64 -16.07 3.37
C ARG A 448 7.15 -16.14 3.61
N TYR A 449 6.74 -16.66 4.77
CA TYR A 449 5.32 -16.76 5.16
C TYR A 449 4.62 -15.40 5.14
N ARG A 450 5.28 -14.35 5.64
CA ARG A 450 4.78 -12.97 5.64
C ARG A 450 4.64 -12.39 4.23
N LEU A 451 5.58 -12.67 3.33
CA LEU A 451 5.50 -12.23 1.93
C LEU A 451 4.39 -12.96 1.15
N GLU A 452 4.09 -14.22 1.53
CA GLU A 452 2.99 -15.00 0.95
C GLU A 452 1.60 -14.55 1.45
N ASN A 453 1.47 -14.39 2.77
CA ASN A 453 0.18 -14.25 3.43
C ASN A 453 -0.14 -12.82 3.90
N GLY A 454 0.83 -11.90 3.84
CA GLY A 454 0.72 -10.56 4.40
C GLY A 454 1.13 -10.50 5.89
N VAL A 455 0.64 -9.48 6.60
CA VAL A 455 0.98 -9.22 8.02
C VAL A 455 0.68 -10.44 8.92
N ASP A 456 1.69 -10.86 9.69
CA ASP A 456 1.73 -12.12 10.48
C ASP A 456 0.42 -12.45 11.21
N ARG A 457 -0.20 -13.57 10.81
CA ARG A 457 -1.29 -14.20 11.58
C ARG A 457 -0.79 -14.86 12.87
N ASP A 458 0.50 -15.16 12.97
CA ASP A 458 1.10 -16.01 14.01
C ASP A 458 1.09 -15.40 15.42
N SER A 459 0.91 -14.07 15.53
CA SER A 459 0.78 -13.40 16.82
C SER A 459 -0.64 -13.50 17.42
N SER A 460 -1.63 -14.01 16.67
CA SER A 460 -3.02 -14.18 17.15
C SER A 460 -3.33 -15.57 17.71
N THR A 461 -2.63 -16.61 17.26
CA THR A 461 -2.90 -17.99 17.70
C THR A 461 -2.35 -18.31 19.08
N SER A 462 -1.32 -17.59 19.54
CA SER A 462 -0.73 -17.76 20.87
C SER A 462 -1.52 -17.07 22.00
N SER A 463 -2.54 -16.26 21.68
CA SER A 463 -3.34 -15.51 22.67
C SER A 463 -4.60 -16.24 23.16
N SER A 464 -4.99 -17.39 22.55
CA SER A 464 -6.21 -18.11 22.97
C SER A 464 -6.00 -19.21 24.03
N SER A 465 -4.76 -19.41 24.49
CA SER A 465 -4.55 -20.19 25.71
C SER A 465 -4.99 -19.34 26.90
N ASN A 466 -5.91 -19.86 27.73
CA ASN A 466 -6.44 -19.30 28.99
C ASN A 466 -5.34 -19.10 30.07
N ARG A 467 -4.19 -18.55 29.70
CA ARG A 467 -3.08 -18.31 30.60
C ARG A 467 -3.27 -16.94 31.27
N PRO A 468 -3.24 -16.86 32.61
CA PRO A 468 -3.53 -15.63 33.33
C PRO A 468 -2.60 -14.47 32.87
N PRO A 469 -3.13 -13.25 32.73
CA PRO A 469 -2.51 -12.13 32.00
C PRO A 469 -1.26 -11.49 32.62
N ASN A 470 -0.60 -12.11 33.61
CA ASN A 470 0.24 -11.35 34.55
C ASN A 470 1.75 -11.65 34.61
N SER A 471 2.40 -12.35 33.68
CA SER A 471 3.84 -12.63 33.94
C SER A 471 4.83 -12.81 32.79
N ARG A 472 4.53 -12.45 31.54
CA ARG A 472 5.57 -12.44 30.50
C ARG A 472 5.45 -11.23 29.61
N THR A 473 6.06 -10.12 30.05
CA THR A 473 6.56 -9.11 29.12
C THR A 473 7.41 -9.83 28.08
N PRO A 474 7.12 -9.71 26.77
CA PRO A 474 8.02 -10.19 25.74
C PRO A 474 9.40 -9.62 26.03
N GLY A 475 10.42 -10.48 26.18
CA GLY A 475 11.77 -10.00 26.42
C GLY A 475 12.16 -9.06 25.28
N ALA A 476 12.87 -7.97 25.58
CA ALA A 476 13.30 -6.96 24.61
C ALA A 476 13.98 -7.58 23.36
N GLY A 477 14.61 -8.75 23.50
CA GLY A 477 15.16 -9.53 22.40
C GLY A 477 14.13 -10.02 21.38
N THR A 478 12.95 -10.50 21.80
CA THR A 478 11.92 -10.98 20.87
C THR A 478 11.32 -9.85 20.04
N VAL A 479 11.15 -8.68 20.65
CA VAL A 479 10.63 -7.47 19.98
C VAL A 479 11.59 -7.01 18.88
N ARG A 480 12.90 -6.92 19.18
CA ARG A 480 13.91 -6.53 18.20
C ARG A 480 13.97 -7.50 17.00
N LEU A 481 13.84 -8.80 17.24
CA LEU A 481 13.86 -9.82 16.18
C LEU A 481 12.66 -9.73 15.24
N GLN A 482 11.47 -9.42 15.76
CA GLN A 482 10.26 -9.26 14.94
C GLN A 482 10.30 -7.96 14.10
N THR A 483 10.93 -6.91 14.63
CA THR A 483 11.15 -5.66 13.89
C THR A 483 11.99 -5.89 12.64
N ASN A 484 13.06 -6.71 12.71
CA ASN A 484 13.93 -6.98 11.55
C ASN A 484 13.18 -7.69 10.40
N VAL A 485 12.40 -8.74 10.70
CA VAL A 485 11.65 -9.46 9.65
C VAL A 485 10.60 -8.56 9.00
N THR A 486 9.90 -7.76 9.81
CA THR A 486 8.88 -6.82 9.31
C THR A 486 9.53 -5.74 8.42
N GLU A 487 10.67 -5.21 8.84
CA GLU A 487 11.41 -4.21 8.07
C GLU A 487 11.91 -4.77 6.73
N VAL A 488 12.50 -5.97 6.71
CA VAL A 488 12.93 -6.63 5.47
C VAL A 488 11.75 -6.89 4.55
N SER A 489 10.63 -7.38 5.09
CA SER A 489 9.40 -7.61 4.33
C SER A 489 8.89 -6.32 3.68
N ASN A 490 8.82 -5.21 4.44
CA ASN A 490 8.41 -3.93 3.91
C ASN A 490 9.35 -3.40 2.81
N ASN A 491 10.66 -3.60 2.96
CA ASN A 491 11.64 -3.24 1.92
C ASN A 491 11.45 -4.07 0.64
N ILE A 492 11.24 -5.38 0.76
CA ILE A 492 10.94 -6.27 -0.38
C ILE A 492 9.65 -5.83 -1.08
N ASN A 493 8.59 -5.56 -0.31
CA ASN A 493 7.31 -5.11 -0.86
C ASN A 493 7.43 -3.76 -1.59
N ARG A 494 8.19 -2.81 -1.03
CA ARG A 494 8.47 -1.51 -1.67
C ARG A 494 9.25 -1.70 -2.97
N LEU A 495 10.24 -2.59 -2.98
CA LEU A 495 11.00 -2.92 -4.19
C LEU A 495 10.10 -3.58 -5.26
N ALA A 496 9.23 -4.51 -4.86
CA ALA A 496 8.25 -5.13 -5.76
C ALA A 496 7.31 -4.09 -6.41
N LEU A 497 6.78 -3.15 -5.62
CA LEU A 497 5.99 -2.02 -6.14
C LEU A 497 6.77 -1.15 -7.13
N ALA A 498 8.07 -0.94 -6.87
CA ALA A 498 8.92 -0.18 -7.78
C ALA A 498 9.17 -0.92 -9.10
N PHE A 499 9.29 -2.26 -9.08
CA PHE A 499 9.40 -3.08 -10.30
C PHE A 499 8.17 -2.96 -11.21
N PHE A 500 6.97 -2.88 -10.63
CA PHE A 500 5.74 -2.71 -11.43
C PHE A 500 5.66 -1.38 -12.19
N LYS A 501 6.41 -0.36 -11.74
CA LYS A 501 6.50 0.92 -12.45
C LYS A 501 7.37 0.88 -13.70
N ILE A 502 8.11 -0.21 -13.92
CA ILE A 502 8.95 -0.39 -15.11
C ILE A 502 8.09 -1.04 -16.21
N PRO A 503 7.70 -0.30 -17.27
CA PRO A 503 6.75 -0.82 -18.27
C PRO A 503 7.21 -2.12 -18.92
N THR A 504 8.49 -2.17 -19.26
CA THR A 504 9.13 -3.33 -19.88
C THR A 504 9.16 -4.59 -19.00
N PHE A 505 9.23 -4.42 -17.68
CA PHE A 505 9.16 -5.55 -16.75
C PHE A 505 7.72 -6.07 -16.68
N ARG A 506 6.76 -5.15 -16.60
CA ARG A 506 5.32 -5.43 -16.58
C ARG A 506 4.86 -6.23 -17.79
N GLU A 507 5.30 -5.88 -19.00
CA GLU A 507 4.92 -6.58 -20.23
C GLU A 507 5.37 -8.04 -20.21
N ARG A 508 6.65 -8.29 -19.91
CA ARG A 508 7.20 -9.65 -19.84
C ARG A 508 6.64 -10.47 -18.69
N GLN A 509 6.38 -9.84 -17.54
CA GLN A 509 5.78 -10.52 -16.40
C GLN A 509 4.39 -11.06 -16.77
N ARG A 510 3.58 -10.28 -17.49
CA ARG A 510 2.27 -10.70 -18.00
C ARG A 510 2.40 -11.91 -18.93
N GLU A 511 3.41 -11.95 -19.80
CA GLU A 511 3.68 -13.08 -20.68
C GLU A 511 4.13 -14.32 -19.91
N ALA A 512 5.07 -14.17 -18.98
CA ALA A 512 5.57 -15.26 -18.14
C ALA A 512 4.42 -15.93 -17.37
N PHE A 513 3.52 -15.14 -16.78
CA PHE A 513 2.37 -15.71 -16.07
C PHE A 513 1.36 -16.40 -16.99
N LYS A 514 1.13 -15.88 -18.20
CA LYS A 514 0.28 -16.60 -19.19
C LYS A 514 0.85 -17.97 -19.52
N VAL A 515 2.17 -18.06 -19.72
CA VAL A 515 2.86 -19.33 -19.98
C VAL A 515 2.73 -20.26 -18.77
N LEU A 516 2.95 -19.74 -17.56
CA LEU A 516 2.94 -20.56 -16.34
C LEU A 516 1.53 -21.02 -15.97
N GLN A 517 0.50 -20.19 -16.18
CA GLN A 517 -0.90 -20.61 -16.06
C GLN A 517 -1.26 -21.71 -17.06
N ALA A 518 -0.75 -21.64 -18.29
CA ALA A 518 -0.96 -22.70 -19.28
C ALA A 518 -0.27 -24.01 -18.87
N VAL A 519 0.92 -23.96 -18.26
CA VAL A 519 1.64 -25.15 -17.78
C VAL A 519 0.91 -25.84 -16.62
N ASP A 520 0.32 -25.09 -15.68
CA ASP A 520 -0.41 -25.69 -14.54
C ASP A 520 -1.77 -26.29 -14.94
N SER A 521 -2.27 -25.93 -16.14
CA SER A 521 -3.50 -26.51 -16.71
C SER A 521 -3.29 -27.83 -17.46
N LEU A 522 -2.03 -28.24 -17.67
CA LEU A 522 -1.63 -29.52 -18.26
C LEU A 522 -1.44 -30.56 -17.17
#